data_AF-A0A0L8V5N4-F1
#
_entry.id   AF-A0A0L8V5N4-F1
#
_cell.length_a   1.000
_cell.length_b   1.000
_cell.length_c   1.000
_cell.angle_alpha   90.00
_cell.angle_beta   90.00
_cell.angle_gamma   90.00
#
_symmetry.space_group_name_H-M   'P 1'
#
loop_
_entity.id
_entity.type
_entity.pdbx_description
1 polymer ?
#
loop_
_entity_poly.entity_id
_entity_poly.type
_entity_poly.pdbx_seq_one_letter_code
_entity_poly.pdbx_strand_id
1 'polypeptide(L)'
;MKKTLLKTRLIVIVFTLFSTNLLFAQGKGSNQWYLTPRVGVATMLNEVGPGLATLESDFQHGMGLSGDLAVSRTIGSHFELGLGVAFYSLSSSDDSVMVQDLAAFQSEIDHPAFGIDYYPTVPIEYNTTAIAPSLFLRYYFRKFTSGARDQQFFQPYLELSAGLNFHSPELVYTDTSFMNNPKPEQLPSVWIPNETTDPEFYEPPYQDTEQAVQFALAIGSRFALKNGLTLNLAAEVSGVSSEFMDGTPNLISDEVSSGLIGRVMFGIAIPIHSGKGSSKGNEHFPWAP
;
A
#
# COMPACT_ATOMS: atom_id res chain seq x y z
N MET A 1 28.76 10.86 -8.74
CA MET A 1 28.57 11.97 -7.77
C MET A 1 27.17 12.61 -7.76
N LYS A 2 26.30 12.44 -8.77
CA LYS A 2 24.94 13.04 -8.76
C LYS A 2 23.93 12.34 -7.83
N LYS A 3 24.05 11.02 -7.61
CA LYS A 3 23.15 10.23 -6.74
C LYS A 3 23.24 10.60 -5.25
N THR A 4 24.42 11.02 -4.77
CA THR A 4 24.64 11.42 -3.38
C THR A 4 24.03 12.80 -3.06
N LEU A 5 24.10 13.74 -4.01
CA LEU A 5 23.50 15.07 -3.87
C LEU A 5 21.97 15.05 -3.78
N LEU A 6 21.31 14.12 -4.48
CA LEU A 6 19.85 13.98 -4.42
C LEU A 6 19.39 13.47 -3.03
N LYS A 7 20.09 12.47 -2.48
CA LYS A 7 19.81 11.92 -1.14
C LYS A 7 20.03 12.97 -0.05
N THR A 8 21.12 13.75 -0.12
CA THR A 8 21.38 14.82 0.85
C THR A 8 20.35 15.94 0.76
N ARG A 9 19.89 16.31 -0.44
CA ARG A 9 18.83 17.33 -0.61
C ARG A 9 17.49 16.86 -0.08
N LEU A 10 17.11 15.60 -0.28
CA LEU A 10 15.88 15.03 0.27
C LEU A 10 15.91 15.05 1.81
N ILE A 11 17.02 14.62 2.42
CA ILE A 11 17.21 14.65 3.89
C ILE A 11 17.13 16.08 4.42
N VAL A 12 17.75 17.05 3.74
CA VAL A 12 17.68 18.47 4.13
C VAL A 12 16.27 19.02 3.98
N ILE A 13 15.51 18.67 2.93
CA ILE A 13 14.11 19.09 2.76
C ILE A 13 13.21 18.48 3.83
N VAL A 14 13.39 17.20 4.15
CA VAL A 14 12.69 16.55 5.26
C VAL A 14 13.05 17.25 6.57
N PHE A 15 14.33 17.48 6.85
CA PHE A 15 14.77 18.17 8.06
C PHE A 15 14.30 19.63 8.15
N THR A 16 14.20 20.37 7.03
CA THR A 16 13.70 21.74 7.03
C THR A 16 12.17 21.79 7.16
N LEU A 17 11.44 20.81 6.62
CA LEU A 17 10.01 20.65 6.87
C LEU A 17 9.70 20.27 8.33
N PHE A 18 10.59 19.49 8.96
CA PHE A 18 10.51 19.20 10.41
C PHE A 18 11.13 20.31 11.29
N SER A 19 11.83 21.29 10.69
CA SER A 19 12.37 22.43 11.42
C SER A 19 11.24 23.38 11.82
N THR A 20 11.28 23.81 13.08
CA THR A 20 10.17 24.38 13.84
C THR A 20 9.70 25.78 13.41
N ASN A 21 10.05 26.27 12.22
CA ASN A 21 9.90 27.69 11.86
C ASN A 21 8.92 27.99 10.73
N LEU A 22 8.16 27.01 10.24
CA LEU A 22 7.03 27.27 9.33
C LEU A 22 5.84 27.86 10.12
N LEU A 23 5.90 29.19 10.30
CA LEU A 23 4.81 30.12 10.59
C LEU A 23 3.78 29.61 11.62
N PHE A 24 4.10 29.85 12.89
CA PHE A 24 3.25 29.58 14.04
C PHE A 24 1.87 30.25 13.92
N ALA A 25 0.86 29.51 13.46
CA ALA A 25 -0.51 29.84 13.84
C ALA A 25 -0.68 29.43 15.31
N GLN A 26 -0.86 30.40 16.20
CA GLN A 26 -1.11 30.15 17.62
C GLN A 26 -2.58 29.78 17.82
N GLY A 27 -2.87 28.51 18.14
CA GLY A 27 -4.21 28.06 18.51
C GLY A 27 -4.22 26.68 19.19
N LYS A 28 -5.17 26.43 20.10
CA LYS A 28 -5.40 25.09 20.68
C LYS A 28 -5.71 24.10 19.53
N GLY A 29 -5.02 22.96 19.46
CA GLY A 29 -5.14 21.97 18.37
C GLY A 29 -4.18 22.18 17.17
N SER A 30 -3.56 23.36 17.05
CA SER A 30 -2.37 23.52 16.21
C SER A 30 -1.17 22.88 16.92
N ASN A 31 -0.21 22.36 16.15
CA ASN A 31 1.04 21.85 16.69
C ASN A 31 0.88 20.62 17.61
N GLN A 32 -0.13 19.79 17.34
CA GLN A 32 -0.46 18.59 18.09
C GLN A 32 0.10 17.36 17.36
N TRP A 33 0.72 16.48 18.12
CA TRP A 33 1.21 15.20 17.61
C TRP A 33 0.15 14.11 17.74
N TYR A 34 0.02 13.29 16.70
CA TYR A 34 -0.90 12.17 16.65
C TYR A 34 -0.17 10.88 16.30
N LEU A 35 -0.51 9.81 17.00
CA LEU A 35 -0.30 8.43 16.58
C LEU A 35 -1.63 7.91 16.03
N THR A 36 -1.65 7.44 14.78
CA THR A 36 -2.86 6.99 14.10
C THR A 36 -2.67 5.57 13.57
N PRO A 37 -3.02 4.54 14.35
CA PRO A 37 -3.21 3.19 13.82
C PRO A 37 -4.53 3.11 13.03
N ARG A 38 -4.50 2.46 11.87
CA ARG A 38 -5.68 2.14 11.05
C ARG A 38 -5.66 0.68 10.60
N VAL A 39 -6.83 0.11 10.37
CA VAL A 39 -7.06 -1.22 9.81
C VAL A 39 -8.17 -1.14 8.76
N GLY A 40 -8.17 -2.05 7.81
CA GLY A 40 -9.10 -1.98 6.69
C GLY A 40 -8.86 -3.07 5.66
N VAL A 41 -9.26 -2.76 4.44
CA VAL A 41 -9.16 -3.65 3.29
C VAL A 41 -8.32 -2.99 2.19
N ALA A 42 -7.62 -3.81 1.42
CA ALA A 42 -6.89 -3.41 0.22
C ALA A 42 -7.36 -4.25 -0.96
N THR A 43 -7.33 -3.70 -2.16
CA THR A 43 -7.62 -4.42 -3.40
C THR A 43 -6.84 -3.78 -4.53
N MET A 44 -6.43 -4.59 -5.51
CA MET A 44 -5.87 -4.07 -6.75
C MET A 44 -7.03 -3.62 -7.63
N LEU A 45 -7.04 -2.35 -8.02
CA LEU A 45 -8.10 -1.77 -8.82
C LEU A 45 -7.90 -2.06 -10.31
N ASN A 46 -6.66 -1.88 -10.77
CA ASN A 46 -6.26 -2.19 -12.13
C ASN A 46 -4.73 -2.08 -12.31
N GLU A 47 -4.25 -2.55 -13.46
CA GLU A 47 -2.94 -2.27 -14.00
C GLU A 47 -2.97 -1.09 -14.97
N VAL A 48 -1.84 -0.40 -15.09
CA VAL A 48 -1.73 0.83 -15.86
C VAL A 48 -0.47 0.82 -16.71
N GLY A 49 -0.66 1.02 -18.01
CA GLY A 49 0.43 1.16 -18.98
C GLY A 49 0.92 2.59 -19.20
N PRO A 50 1.91 2.78 -20.07
CA PRO A 50 2.41 4.09 -20.48
C PRO A 50 1.29 5.04 -20.90
N GLY A 51 1.22 6.21 -20.26
CA GLY A 51 0.20 7.21 -20.57
C GLY A 51 -1.08 7.13 -19.72
N LEU A 52 -1.06 6.37 -18.62
CA LEU A 52 -2.18 6.23 -17.67
C LEU A 52 -3.42 5.52 -18.24
N ALA A 53 -3.23 4.71 -19.29
CA ALA A 53 -4.28 3.86 -19.81
C ALA A 53 -4.46 2.64 -18.89
N THR A 54 -5.70 2.37 -18.50
CA THR A 54 -6.06 1.14 -17.79
C THR A 54 -5.91 -0.05 -18.72
N LEU A 55 -5.23 -1.09 -18.26
CA LEU A 55 -5.04 -2.33 -19.01
C LEU A 55 -6.08 -3.39 -18.58
N GLU A 56 -6.24 -4.42 -19.38
CA GLU A 56 -7.00 -5.61 -18.99
C GLU A 56 -6.06 -6.49 -18.17
N SER A 57 -6.49 -6.93 -16.97
CA SER A 57 -5.66 -7.72 -16.06
C SER A 57 -5.92 -9.22 -16.24
N ASP A 58 -4.86 -10.00 -16.06
CA ASP A 58 -4.87 -11.46 -16.17
C ASP A 58 -5.58 -12.12 -14.97
N PHE A 59 -5.71 -11.39 -13.85
CA PHE A 59 -6.26 -11.88 -12.60
C PHE A 59 -7.54 -11.15 -12.18
N GLN A 60 -8.46 -11.87 -11.53
CA GLN A 60 -9.59 -11.24 -10.84
C GLN A 60 -9.19 -10.78 -9.45
N HIS A 61 -8.89 -9.49 -9.31
CA HIS A 61 -8.45 -8.89 -8.06
C HIS A 61 -9.50 -8.99 -6.94
N GLY A 62 -9.12 -9.71 -5.88
CA GLY A 62 -9.89 -9.87 -4.66
C GLY A 62 -9.62 -8.77 -3.64
N MET A 63 -10.16 -8.97 -2.44
CA MET A 63 -9.93 -8.10 -1.28
C MET A 63 -8.94 -8.75 -0.31
N GLY A 64 -7.87 -8.05 -0.01
CA GLY A 64 -6.94 -8.38 1.06
C GLY A 64 -7.06 -7.47 2.28
N LEU A 65 -6.23 -7.73 3.28
CA LEU A 65 -6.21 -6.96 4.52
C LEU A 65 -5.31 -5.73 4.36
N SER A 66 -5.65 -4.67 5.08
CA SER A 66 -4.79 -3.48 5.18
C SER A 66 -4.68 -2.99 6.61
N GLY A 67 -3.52 -2.47 6.95
CA GLY A 67 -3.27 -1.72 8.18
C GLY A 67 -2.26 -0.62 7.94
N ASP A 68 -2.23 0.36 8.84
CA ASP A 68 -1.12 1.28 8.91
C ASP A 68 -0.90 1.82 10.31
N LEU A 69 0.30 2.36 10.49
CA LEU A 69 0.69 3.11 11.67
C LEU A 69 1.32 4.43 11.22
N ALA A 70 0.71 5.54 11.61
CA ALA A 70 1.18 6.88 11.25
C ALA A 70 1.52 7.72 12.48
N VAL A 71 2.61 8.47 12.41
CA VAL A 71 2.97 9.54 13.37
C VAL A 71 2.98 10.86 12.62
N SER A 72 2.25 11.84 13.14
CA SER A 72 2.05 13.11 12.45
C SER A 72 1.94 14.28 13.40
N ARG A 73 2.10 15.48 12.83
CA ARG A 73 2.00 16.75 13.54
C ARG A 73 1.15 17.72 12.75
N THR A 74 0.14 18.32 13.39
CA THR A 74 -0.60 19.44 12.82
C THR A 74 0.28 20.69 12.74
N ILE A 75 0.28 21.37 11.61
CA ILE A 75 1.09 22.57 11.35
C ILE A 75 0.15 23.67 10.84
N GLY A 76 0.22 24.84 11.46
CA GLY A 76 -0.69 25.93 11.16
C GLY A 76 -2.14 25.60 11.55
N SER A 77 -3.08 25.97 10.68
CA SER A 77 -4.53 25.81 10.93
C SER A 77 -5.20 24.68 10.15
N HIS A 78 -4.57 24.20 9.09
CA HIS A 78 -5.18 23.24 8.15
C HIS A 78 -4.28 22.08 7.77
N PHE A 79 -2.97 22.16 8.02
CA PHE A 79 -2.04 21.16 7.51
C PHE A 79 -1.65 20.16 8.60
N GLU A 80 -1.33 18.95 8.19
CA GLU A 80 -0.70 17.95 9.03
C GLU A 80 0.33 17.20 8.20
N LEU A 81 1.55 17.12 8.72
CA LEU A 81 2.65 16.41 8.09
C LEU A 81 2.96 15.17 8.93
N GLY A 82 3.20 14.03 8.29
CA GLY A 82 3.51 12.82 9.02
C GLY A 82 4.29 11.79 8.24
N LEU A 83 4.73 10.78 8.98
CA LEU A 83 5.35 9.57 8.49
C LEU A 83 4.40 8.41 8.77
N GLY A 84 4.25 7.50 7.82
CA GLY A 84 3.42 6.32 7.95
C GLY A 84 4.15 5.07 7.50
N VAL A 85 3.75 3.93 8.03
CA VAL A 85 4.08 2.62 7.47
C VAL A 85 2.77 1.90 7.24
N ALA A 86 2.46 1.63 5.99
CA ALA A 86 1.32 0.81 5.60
C ALA A 86 1.76 -0.65 5.45
N PHE A 87 0.86 -1.56 5.78
CA PHE A 87 0.97 -3.00 5.61
C PHE A 87 -0.28 -3.44 4.88
N TYR A 88 -0.15 -4.20 3.81
CA TYR A 88 -1.33 -4.74 3.15
C TYR A 88 -1.01 -6.05 2.44
N SER A 89 -2.04 -6.85 2.25
CA SER A 89 -2.03 -7.97 1.32
C SER A 89 -2.98 -7.69 0.17
N LEU A 90 -2.65 -8.20 -1.00
CA LEU A 90 -3.50 -8.28 -2.18
C LEU A 90 -3.64 -9.75 -2.52
N SER A 91 -4.82 -10.18 -2.92
CA SER A 91 -5.05 -11.52 -3.42
C SER A 91 -6.02 -11.47 -4.58
N SER A 92 -6.05 -12.51 -5.39
CA SER A 92 -7.17 -12.74 -6.30
C SER A 92 -8.36 -13.41 -5.60
N SER A 93 -9.50 -13.53 -6.29
CA SER A 93 -10.75 -14.04 -5.69
C SER A 93 -11.41 -15.24 -6.36
N ASP A 94 -11.02 -15.63 -7.58
CA ASP A 94 -11.43 -16.89 -8.24
C ASP A 94 -10.79 -16.97 -9.65
N ASP A 95 -9.52 -17.36 -9.77
CA ASP A 95 -8.86 -17.43 -11.09
C ASP A 95 -8.96 -18.82 -11.74
N SER A 96 -9.82 -19.69 -11.20
CA SER A 96 -10.02 -21.06 -11.68
C SER A 96 -10.52 -21.19 -13.13
N VAL A 97 -10.83 -20.06 -13.77
CA VAL A 97 -11.42 -20.01 -15.11
C VAL A 97 -10.58 -19.21 -16.12
N MET A 98 -9.61 -18.39 -15.69
CA MET A 98 -8.90 -17.44 -16.58
C MET A 98 -7.40 -17.69 -16.67
N VAL A 99 -6.73 -18.01 -15.57
CA VAL A 99 -5.31 -18.39 -15.57
C VAL A 99 -5.24 -19.91 -15.50
N GLN A 100 -5.61 -20.55 -16.61
CA GLN A 100 -5.09 -21.88 -16.91
C GLN A 100 -3.57 -21.72 -16.95
N ASP A 101 -2.85 -22.52 -16.16
CA ASP A 101 -1.38 -22.65 -16.12
C ASP A 101 -0.67 -21.72 -17.13
N LEU A 102 0.21 -20.85 -16.65
CA LEU A 102 1.07 -19.99 -17.49
C LEU A 102 1.90 -20.78 -18.55
N ALA A 103 1.76 -22.11 -18.61
CA ALA A 103 1.65 -22.89 -19.84
C ALA A 103 0.78 -22.33 -21.00
N ALA A 104 0.08 -21.19 -20.87
CA ALA A 104 -0.51 -20.44 -21.99
C ALA A 104 0.52 -19.95 -23.04
N PHE A 105 1.81 -20.26 -22.87
CA PHE A 105 2.81 -20.26 -23.95
C PHE A 105 2.80 -21.51 -24.84
N GLN A 106 1.87 -22.46 -24.69
CA GLN A 106 1.66 -23.48 -25.71
C GLN A 106 0.82 -22.95 -26.88
N SER A 107 1.49 -22.23 -27.77
CA SER A 107 1.28 -22.57 -29.18
C SER A 107 1.79 -24.00 -29.34
N GLU A 108 0.87 -24.97 -29.41
CA GLU A 108 1.06 -26.33 -29.90
C GLU A 108 2.52 -26.80 -29.94
N ILE A 109 3.06 -27.48 -28.92
CA ILE A 109 4.15 -28.46 -29.04
C ILE A 109 4.33 -29.14 -27.67
N ASP A 110 4.08 -30.45 -27.63
CA ASP A 110 4.70 -31.37 -26.67
C ASP A 110 6.21 -31.07 -26.62
N HIS A 111 6.72 -30.46 -25.56
CA HIS A 111 8.17 -30.25 -25.39
C HIS A 111 8.78 -31.53 -24.77
N PRO A 112 9.43 -32.42 -25.54
CA PRO A 112 9.92 -33.70 -25.03
C PRO A 112 11.27 -33.59 -24.31
N ALA A 113 11.79 -32.36 -24.16
CA ALA A 113 13.14 -32.11 -23.65
C ALA A 113 13.24 -32.15 -22.11
N PHE A 114 12.13 -31.94 -21.43
CA PHE A 114 12.05 -31.94 -19.97
C PHE A 114 10.88 -32.84 -19.59
N GLY A 115 11.14 -33.97 -18.91
CA GLY A 115 10.11 -34.93 -18.46
C GLY A 115 9.20 -34.37 -17.37
N ILE A 116 8.58 -33.22 -17.63
CA ILE A 116 7.60 -32.55 -16.79
C ILE A 116 6.26 -33.10 -17.22
N ASP A 117 5.63 -33.87 -16.36
CA ASP A 117 4.25 -34.31 -16.57
C ASP A 117 3.35 -33.07 -16.63
N TYR A 118 2.67 -32.90 -17.76
CA TYR A 118 1.66 -31.87 -17.94
C TYR A 118 0.51 -32.15 -16.97
N TYR A 119 0.31 -31.28 -15.99
CA TYR A 119 -0.85 -31.38 -15.10
C TYR A 119 -2.04 -30.68 -15.76
N PRO A 120 -3.26 -31.24 -15.70
CA PRO A 120 -4.45 -30.50 -16.12
C PRO A 120 -4.53 -29.20 -15.32
N THR A 121 -4.79 -28.11 -16.02
CA THR A 121 -4.85 -26.70 -15.57
C THR A 121 -5.32 -26.56 -14.12
N VAL A 122 -4.38 -26.46 -13.18
CA VAL A 122 -4.68 -26.19 -11.78
C VAL A 122 -4.82 -24.68 -11.63
N PRO A 123 -5.93 -24.18 -11.06
CA PRO A 123 -6.09 -22.75 -10.79
C PRO A 123 -4.95 -22.20 -9.93
N ILE A 124 -4.46 -21.01 -10.29
CA ILE A 124 -3.41 -20.29 -9.56
C ILE A 124 -4.03 -19.01 -9.01
N GLU A 125 -3.79 -18.71 -7.74
CA GLU A 125 -4.08 -17.42 -7.11
C GLU A 125 -2.77 -16.67 -6.84
N TYR A 126 -2.80 -15.34 -6.93
CA TYR A 126 -1.71 -14.52 -6.42
C TYR A 126 -1.99 -14.06 -5.00
N ASN A 127 -0.92 -13.89 -4.23
CA ASN A 127 -0.92 -13.28 -2.92
C ASN A 127 0.31 -12.38 -2.78
N THR A 128 0.09 -11.06 -2.82
CA THR A 128 1.16 -10.08 -2.69
C THR A 128 1.09 -9.42 -1.34
N THR A 129 2.14 -9.56 -0.53
CA THR A 129 2.26 -8.83 0.75
C THR A 129 3.15 -7.62 0.58
N ALA A 130 2.82 -6.51 1.26
CA ALA A 130 3.55 -5.26 1.11
C ALA A 130 3.75 -4.50 2.42
N ILE A 131 4.91 -3.84 2.53
CA ILE A 131 5.26 -2.86 3.55
C ILE A 131 5.64 -1.56 2.85
N ALA A 132 4.89 -0.48 3.12
CA ALA A 132 5.05 0.79 2.42
C ALA A 132 5.31 1.96 3.40
N PRO A 133 6.58 2.24 3.76
CA PRO A 133 6.93 3.46 4.47
C PRO A 133 6.76 4.69 3.57
N SER A 134 6.07 5.71 4.09
CA SER A 134 5.74 6.92 3.34
C SER A 134 5.80 8.19 4.19
N LEU A 135 6.04 9.32 3.50
CA LEU A 135 5.79 10.66 4.00
C LEU A 135 4.41 11.10 3.45
N PHE A 136 3.60 11.73 4.30
CA PHE A 136 2.31 12.27 3.86
C PHE A 136 2.08 13.69 4.32
N LEU A 137 1.29 14.41 3.53
CA LEU A 137 0.75 15.73 3.82
C LEU A 137 -0.78 15.66 3.76
N ARG A 138 -1.44 16.04 4.85
CA ARG A 138 -2.88 16.20 4.94
C ARG A 138 -3.25 17.67 4.93
N TYR A 139 -4.28 18.00 4.15
CA TYR A 139 -4.97 19.27 4.20
C TYR A 139 -6.40 19.06 4.72
N TYR A 140 -6.71 19.65 5.87
CA TYR A 140 -8.04 19.67 6.44
C TYR A 140 -8.84 20.82 5.85
N PHE A 141 -10.05 20.57 5.36
CA PHE A 141 -10.93 21.63 4.86
C PHE A 141 -11.42 22.56 5.97
N ARG A 142 -11.36 22.10 7.23
CA ARG A 142 -11.75 22.86 8.41
C ARG A 142 -10.53 23.20 9.27
N LYS A 143 -10.57 24.37 9.89
CA LYS A 143 -9.51 24.83 10.78
C LYS A 143 -9.50 24.03 12.09
N PHE A 144 -8.31 23.73 12.60
CA PHE A 144 -8.15 23.25 13.96
C PHE A 144 -8.65 24.32 14.95
N THR A 145 -9.70 24.02 15.70
CA THR A 145 -10.43 25.00 16.51
C THR A 145 -9.75 25.25 17.85
N SER A 146 -9.55 26.52 18.20
CA SER A 146 -8.87 26.93 19.43
C SER A 146 -9.75 27.03 20.69
N GLY A 147 -11.08 27.05 20.53
CA GLY A 147 -12.05 27.25 21.61
C GLY A 147 -12.85 26.00 22.00
N ALA A 148 -13.16 25.83 23.29
CA ALA A 148 -13.98 24.73 23.81
C ALA A 148 -15.43 24.72 23.26
N ARG A 149 -15.91 25.86 22.76
CA ARG A 149 -17.25 26.02 22.17
C ARG A 149 -17.34 25.48 20.73
N ASP A 150 -16.18 25.30 20.08
CA ASP A 150 -16.07 24.88 18.68
C ASP A 150 -15.48 23.46 18.56
N GLN A 151 -15.71 22.57 19.53
CA GLN A 151 -15.32 21.16 19.39
C GLN A 151 -15.96 20.57 18.12
N GLN A 152 -15.19 20.55 17.03
CA GLN A 152 -15.66 20.07 15.74
C GLN A 152 -15.68 18.55 15.76
N PHE A 153 -16.90 18.00 15.71
CA PHE A 153 -17.15 16.56 15.61
C PHE A 153 -16.72 15.95 14.27
N PHE A 154 -16.43 16.76 13.25
CA PHE A 154 -16.16 16.30 11.88
C PHE A 154 -15.11 17.18 11.19
N GLN A 155 -14.01 16.57 10.77
CA GLN A 155 -12.85 17.23 10.15
C GLN A 155 -12.44 16.45 8.89
N PRO A 156 -13.03 16.77 7.72
CA PRO A 156 -12.67 16.14 6.47
C PRO A 156 -11.29 16.64 6.01
N TYR A 157 -10.56 15.78 5.30
CA TYR A 157 -9.24 16.09 4.77
C TYR A 157 -8.97 15.41 3.43
N LEU A 158 -8.01 15.98 2.71
CA LEU A 158 -7.32 15.37 1.58
C LEU A 158 -5.89 15.02 2.02
N GLU A 159 -5.35 13.90 1.56
CA GLU A 159 -4.02 13.40 1.88
C GLU A 159 -3.25 13.06 0.61
N LEU A 160 -2.01 13.50 0.55
CA LEU A 160 -1.05 13.13 -0.48
C LEU A 160 0.10 12.40 0.20
N SER A 161 0.48 11.24 -0.32
CA SER A 161 1.62 10.48 0.20
C SER A 161 2.57 10.05 -0.91
N ALA A 162 3.85 9.93 -0.54
CA ALA A 162 4.89 9.40 -1.39
C ALA A 162 5.86 8.57 -0.56
N GLY A 163 6.30 7.44 -1.08
CA GLY A 163 7.10 6.49 -0.33
C GLY A 163 7.75 5.42 -1.17
N LEU A 164 8.30 4.44 -0.46
CA LEU A 164 8.78 3.20 -1.05
C LEU A 164 7.76 2.11 -0.73
N ASN A 165 7.64 1.16 -1.63
CA ASN A 165 6.84 -0.03 -1.45
C ASN A 165 7.77 -1.24 -1.54
N PHE A 166 7.84 -1.99 -0.46
CA PHE A 166 8.52 -3.28 -0.42
C PHE A 166 7.45 -4.36 -0.50
N HIS A 167 7.37 -5.07 -1.61
CA HIS A 167 6.35 -6.10 -1.80
C HIS A 167 6.98 -7.44 -2.15
N SER A 168 6.28 -8.51 -1.81
CA SER A 168 6.68 -9.88 -2.10
C SER A 168 5.48 -10.56 -2.76
N PRO A 169 5.49 -10.64 -4.10
CA PRO A 169 4.49 -11.38 -4.83
C PRO A 169 4.70 -12.88 -4.64
N GLU A 170 3.61 -13.62 -4.48
CA GLU A 170 3.60 -15.07 -4.43
C GLU A 170 2.47 -15.60 -5.32
N LEU A 171 2.74 -16.66 -6.08
CA LEU A 171 1.72 -17.43 -6.79
C LEU A 171 1.51 -18.77 -6.06
N VAL A 172 0.25 -19.17 -5.90
CA VAL A 172 -0.15 -20.34 -5.13
C VAL A 172 -1.19 -21.14 -5.90
N TYR A 173 -1.00 -22.45 -6.04
CA TYR A 173 -2.04 -23.33 -6.58
C TYR A 173 -3.16 -23.55 -5.57
N THR A 174 -4.41 -23.45 -6.02
CA THR A 174 -5.56 -23.56 -5.11
C THR A 174 -6.07 -24.99 -4.93
N ASP A 175 -5.82 -25.89 -5.89
CA ASP A 175 -6.20 -27.30 -5.81
C ASP A 175 -5.04 -28.24 -6.19
N THR A 176 -4.33 -28.71 -5.17
CA THR A 176 -3.22 -29.66 -5.33
C THR A 176 -3.65 -31.12 -5.30
N SER A 177 -4.95 -31.42 -5.22
CA SER A 177 -5.46 -32.79 -5.06
C SER A 177 -5.20 -33.70 -6.27
N PHE A 178 -5.02 -33.10 -7.46
CA PHE A 178 -4.65 -33.79 -8.69
C PHE A 178 -3.14 -34.07 -8.81
N MET A 179 -2.32 -33.47 -7.95
CA MET A 179 -0.87 -33.72 -7.92
C MET A 179 -0.58 -34.89 -6.97
N ASN A 180 0.08 -35.93 -7.48
CA ASN A 180 0.47 -37.11 -6.69
C ASN A 180 1.59 -36.75 -5.68
N ASN A 181 1.19 -36.11 -4.59
CA ASN A 181 1.94 -35.93 -3.36
C ASN A 181 3.38 -35.37 -3.51
N PRO A 182 3.60 -34.21 -4.15
CA PRO A 182 4.83 -33.48 -3.94
C PRO A 182 4.75 -32.77 -2.58
N LYS A 183 5.83 -32.79 -1.81
CA LYS A 183 5.97 -31.85 -0.67
C LYS A 183 5.80 -30.42 -1.21
N PRO A 184 5.38 -29.41 -0.42
CA PRO A 184 5.27 -28.03 -0.88
C PRO A 184 6.55 -27.50 -1.56
N GLU A 185 7.72 -27.98 -1.10
CA GLU A 185 9.06 -27.75 -1.66
C GLU A 185 9.26 -28.29 -3.09
N GLN A 186 8.35 -29.14 -3.57
CA GLN A 186 8.41 -29.90 -4.82
C GLN A 186 7.27 -29.53 -5.78
N LEU A 187 6.38 -28.61 -5.38
CA LEU A 187 5.41 -28.03 -6.30
C LEU A 187 6.18 -27.21 -7.36
N PRO A 188 5.89 -27.35 -8.66
CA PRO A 188 6.52 -26.53 -9.68
C PRO A 188 6.11 -25.10 -9.42
N SER A 189 7.05 -24.27 -8.99
CA SER A 189 6.85 -22.84 -8.91
C SER A 189 6.40 -22.37 -10.30
N VAL A 190 5.23 -21.74 -10.43
CA VAL A 190 4.70 -21.24 -11.71
C VAL A 190 5.80 -20.53 -12.50
N TRP A 191 6.26 -21.13 -13.58
CA TRP A 191 7.49 -20.71 -14.24
C TRP A 191 7.20 -19.57 -15.22
N ILE A 192 7.86 -18.41 -15.05
CA ILE A 192 7.73 -17.27 -15.97
C ILE A 192 8.87 -17.37 -17.00
N PRO A 193 8.60 -17.31 -18.32
CA PRO A 193 9.66 -17.31 -19.32
C PRO A 193 10.52 -16.04 -19.22
N ASN A 194 11.85 -16.20 -19.23
CA ASN A 194 12.78 -15.08 -19.23
C ASN A 194 13.01 -14.58 -20.67
N GLU A 195 12.30 -13.53 -21.07
CA GLU A 195 12.43 -12.95 -22.42
C GLU A 195 13.79 -12.28 -22.69
N THR A 196 14.55 -11.93 -21.63
CA THR A 196 15.76 -11.11 -21.75
C THR A 196 17.05 -11.88 -21.99
N THR A 197 17.09 -13.18 -21.70
CA THR A 197 18.38 -13.92 -21.67
C THR A 197 18.36 -15.21 -22.48
N ASP A 198 17.25 -15.95 -22.50
CA ASP A 198 17.04 -17.12 -23.35
C ASP A 198 15.57 -17.58 -23.20
N PRO A 199 14.76 -17.70 -24.26
CA PRO A 199 13.39 -18.22 -24.18
C PRO A 199 13.28 -19.68 -23.69
N GLU A 200 14.42 -20.38 -23.55
CA GLU A 200 14.51 -21.70 -22.91
C GLU A 200 14.74 -21.63 -21.38
N PHE A 201 14.95 -20.43 -20.81
CA PHE A 201 15.19 -20.23 -19.38
C PHE A 201 13.91 -19.75 -18.69
N TYR A 202 13.46 -20.53 -17.71
CA TYR A 202 12.32 -20.21 -16.89
C TYR A 202 12.78 -19.72 -15.52
N GLU A 203 12.19 -18.64 -15.00
CA GLU A 203 12.45 -18.15 -13.65
C GLU A 203 11.32 -18.56 -12.70
N PRO A 204 11.63 -18.88 -11.43
CA PRO A 204 10.59 -19.11 -10.44
C PRO A 204 9.72 -17.85 -10.31
N PRO A 205 8.40 -17.99 -10.08
CA PRO A 205 7.48 -16.87 -9.90
C PRO A 205 7.78 -16.06 -8.64
N TYR A 206 8.53 -16.67 -7.72
CA TYR A 206 8.99 -16.03 -6.50
C TYR A 206 10.16 -15.11 -6.85
N GLN A 207 9.83 -13.87 -7.22
CA GLN A 207 10.81 -12.81 -7.10
C GLN A 207 11.10 -12.55 -5.62
N ASP A 208 12.37 -12.30 -5.32
CA ASP A 208 12.77 -11.72 -4.04
C ASP A 208 11.96 -10.43 -3.78
N THR A 209 11.82 -10.02 -2.52
CA THR A 209 11.12 -8.78 -2.16
C THR A 209 11.53 -7.61 -3.06
N GLU A 210 10.59 -7.13 -3.86
CA GLU A 210 10.77 -6.02 -4.77
C GLU A 210 10.67 -4.67 -4.06
N GLN A 211 11.31 -3.66 -4.65
CA GLN A 211 11.23 -2.29 -4.19
C GLN A 211 10.74 -1.37 -5.30
N ALA A 212 9.55 -0.80 -5.10
CA ALA A 212 8.94 0.16 -6.01
C ALA A 212 8.74 1.54 -5.36
N VAL A 213 8.54 2.56 -6.19
CA VAL A 213 8.07 3.87 -5.72
C VAL A 213 6.55 3.83 -5.66
N GLN A 214 5.98 4.41 -4.60
CA GLN A 214 4.55 4.55 -4.42
C GLN A 214 4.16 6.01 -4.23
N PHE A 215 3.10 6.42 -4.93
CA PHE A 215 2.38 7.67 -4.70
C PHE A 215 0.94 7.37 -4.36
N ALA A 216 0.36 8.08 -3.41
CA ALA A 216 -1.06 7.92 -3.09
C ALA A 216 -1.79 9.25 -2.93
N LEU A 217 -3.08 9.19 -3.26
CA LEU A 217 -4.08 10.21 -2.98
C LEU A 217 -5.14 9.58 -2.09
N ALA A 218 -5.46 10.24 -0.98
CA ALA A 218 -6.50 9.79 -0.07
C ALA A 218 -7.46 10.92 0.30
N ILE A 219 -8.70 10.55 0.55
CA ILE A 219 -9.72 11.39 1.16
C ILE A 219 -10.13 10.75 2.47
N GLY A 220 -10.34 11.55 3.51
CA GLY A 220 -10.77 11.02 4.78
C GLY A 220 -11.43 12.03 5.67
N SER A 221 -11.79 11.59 6.88
CA SER A 221 -12.29 12.46 7.92
C SER A 221 -11.92 11.97 9.30
N ARG A 222 -11.73 12.92 10.22
CA ARG A 222 -11.64 12.67 11.65
C ARG A 222 -12.95 13.01 12.35
N PHE A 223 -13.34 12.16 13.29
CA PHE A 223 -14.52 12.35 14.12
C PHE A 223 -14.13 12.40 15.60
N ALA A 224 -14.20 13.58 16.20
CA ALA A 224 -13.97 13.73 17.64
C ALA A 224 -15.21 13.26 18.41
N LEU A 225 -15.06 12.23 19.24
CA LEU A 225 -16.11 11.73 20.12
C LEU A 225 -16.07 12.44 21.48
N LYS A 226 -17.22 12.45 22.16
CA LYS A 226 -17.39 13.14 23.47
C LYS A 226 -16.49 12.57 24.58
N ASN A 227 -16.06 11.32 24.47
CA ASN A 227 -15.17 10.64 25.41
C ASN A 227 -13.68 10.97 25.15
N GLY A 228 -13.36 11.88 24.23
CA GLY A 228 -11.99 12.25 23.88
C GLY A 228 -11.33 11.33 22.84
N LEU A 229 -12.00 10.27 22.39
CA LEU A 229 -11.54 9.44 21.28
C LEU A 229 -11.71 10.20 19.96
N THR A 230 -10.72 10.13 19.06
CA THR A 230 -10.89 10.65 17.69
C THR A 230 -10.84 9.50 16.71
N LEU A 231 -11.94 9.20 16.03
CA LEU A 231 -11.97 8.20 14.97
C LEU A 231 -11.41 8.78 13.68
N ASN A 232 -10.84 7.93 12.84
CA ASN A 232 -10.36 8.26 11.51
C ASN A 232 -10.94 7.29 10.49
N LEU A 233 -11.48 7.80 9.40
CA LEU A 233 -11.91 7.03 8.24
C LEU A 233 -11.21 7.60 7.00
N ALA A 234 -10.63 6.75 6.18
CA ALA A 234 -9.93 7.14 4.98
C ALA A 234 -10.18 6.17 3.82
N ALA A 235 -10.26 6.70 2.61
CA ALA A 235 -10.16 5.94 1.37
C ALA A 235 -8.96 6.47 0.59
N GLU A 236 -8.12 5.56 0.09
CA GLU A 236 -6.85 5.84 -0.58
C GLU A 236 -6.79 5.10 -1.91
N VAL A 237 -6.20 5.74 -2.91
CA VAL A 237 -5.74 5.10 -4.14
C VAL A 237 -4.26 5.38 -4.28
N SER A 238 -3.45 4.33 -4.44
CA SER A 238 -2.02 4.43 -4.67
C SER A 238 -1.60 3.79 -5.98
N GLY A 239 -0.68 4.45 -6.70
CA GLY A 239 0.04 3.84 -7.82
C GLY A 239 1.40 3.33 -7.34
N VAL A 240 1.69 2.05 -7.59
CA VAL A 240 2.96 1.41 -7.28
C VAL A 240 3.67 1.08 -8.58
N SER A 241 4.87 1.62 -8.78
CA SER A 241 5.66 1.43 -10.01
C SER A 241 6.34 0.06 -10.03
N SER A 242 5.56 -1.01 -10.14
CA SER A 242 5.99 -2.38 -10.41
C SER A 242 4.96 -3.07 -11.32
N GLU A 243 5.47 -3.97 -12.14
CA GLU A 243 4.73 -4.86 -13.04
C GLU A 243 4.33 -6.17 -12.34
N PHE A 244 4.80 -6.41 -11.12
CA PHE A 244 4.65 -7.69 -10.41
C PHE A 244 3.69 -7.58 -9.21
N MET A 245 2.79 -6.59 -9.20
CA MET A 245 1.89 -6.37 -8.06
C MET A 245 0.86 -7.49 -7.88
N ASP A 246 0.53 -8.21 -8.95
CA ASP A 246 -0.37 -9.36 -9.02
C ASP A 246 0.37 -10.69 -9.28
N GLY A 247 1.68 -10.74 -9.03
CA GLY A 247 2.44 -12.00 -9.07
C GLY A 247 3.26 -12.24 -10.32
N THR A 248 2.86 -11.66 -11.46
CA THR A 248 3.55 -11.79 -12.75
C THR A 248 3.45 -10.50 -13.55
N PRO A 249 4.35 -10.21 -14.48
CA PRO A 249 4.08 -9.22 -15.52
C PRO A 249 2.81 -9.62 -16.26
N ASN A 250 1.93 -8.67 -16.54
CA ASN A 250 0.75 -8.89 -17.38
C ASN A 250 1.17 -9.41 -18.76
N LEU A 251 0.57 -10.51 -19.19
CA LEU A 251 0.86 -11.18 -20.45
C LEU A 251 -0.17 -10.88 -21.55
N ILE A 252 -1.35 -10.37 -21.19
CA ILE A 252 -2.38 -9.97 -22.15
C ILE A 252 -2.04 -8.61 -22.78
N SER A 253 -1.40 -7.72 -22.03
CA SER A 253 -1.13 -6.34 -22.41
C SER A 253 0.37 -6.03 -22.37
N ASP A 254 0.90 -5.57 -23.51
CA ASP A 254 2.26 -5.04 -23.56
C ASP A 254 2.39 -3.77 -22.68
N GLU A 255 3.48 -3.68 -21.91
CA GLU A 255 3.91 -2.51 -21.15
C GLU A 255 3.03 -2.15 -19.93
N VAL A 256 3.03 -2.97 -18.88
CA VAL A 256 2.59 -2.50 -17.55
C VAL A 256 3.64 -1.54 -17.00
N SER A 257 3.21 -0.49 -16.31
CA SER A 257 4.12 0.46 -15.65
C SER A 257 3.84 0.63 -14.16
N SER A 258 2.61 0.36 -13.73
CA SER A 258 2.23 0.44 -12.33
C SER A 258 0.92 -0.30 -12.03
N GLY A 259 0.84 -0.87 -10.81
CA GLY A 259 -0.41 -1.34 -10.22
C GLY A 259 -1.13 -0.23 -9.44
N LEU A 260 -2.44 -0.11 -9.62
CA LEU A 260 -3.31 0.76 -8.82
C LEU A 260 -3.93 -0.02 -7.67
N ILE A 261 -3.78 0.49 -6.46
CA ILE A 261 -4.23 -0.17 -5.23
C ILE A 261 -5.22 0.74 -4.52
N GLY A 262 -6.42 0.23 -4.29
CA GLY A 262 -7.47 0.88 -3.51
C GLY A 262 -7.43 0.39 -2.07
N ARG A 263 -7.54 1.30 -1.11
CA ARG A 263 -7.60 0.97 0.32
C ARG A 263 -8.71 1.75 1.00
N VAL A 264 -9.46 1.08 1.87
CA VAL A 264 -10.44 1.72 2.76
C VAL A 264 -10.10 1.34 4.19
N MET A 265 -9.88 2.35 5.03
CA MET A 265 -9.28 2.19 6.35
C MET A 265 -10.04 2.94 7.42
N PHE A 266 -10.18 2.31 8.58
CA PHE A 266 -10.74 2.88 9.79
C PHE A 266 -9.74 2.77 10.94
N GLY A 267 -9.69 3.78 11.79
CA GLY A 267 -8.75 3.80 12.90
C GLY A 267 -9.03 4.88 13.92
N ILE A 268 -8.03 5.13 14.75
CA ILE A 268 -8.12 6.07 15.87
C ILE A 268 -6.92 7.01 15.80
N ALA A 269 -7.17 8.32 15.85
CA ALA A 269 -6.12 9.32 16.01
C ALA A 269 -5.91 9.61 17.51
N ILE A 270 -4.78 9.16 18.05
CA ILE A 270 -4.42 9.29 19.46
C ILE A 270 -3.50 10.51 19.61
N PRO A 271 -3.89 11.54 20.36
CA PRO A 271 -3.00 12.65 20.62
C PRO A 271 -1.91 12.24 21.61
N ILE A 272 -0.64 12.39 21.24
CA ILE A 272 0.51 11.96 22.05
C ILE A 272 1.33 13.11 22.65
N HIS A 273 1.20 14.33 22.11
CA HIS A 273 1.81 15.53 22.69
C HIS A 273 1.09 16.80 22.22
N SER A 274 0.76 17.71 23.14
CA SER A 274 0.34 19.07 22.81
C SER A 274 1.53 20.01 22.98
N GLY A 275 1.95 20.71 21.92
CA GLY A 275 3.00 21.73 22.02
C GLY A 275 2.69 22.74 23.14
N LYS A 276 3.71 23.08 23.94
CA LYS A 276 3.69 23.98 25.12
C LYS A 276 2.54 25.01 25.09
N GLY A 277 1.55 24.84 25.98
CA GLY A 277 0.51 25.85 26.19
C GLY A 277 -0.82 25.36 26.79
N SER A 278 -1.12 24.05 26.79
CA SER A 278 -2.35 23.53 27.42
C SER A 278 -2.12 23.22 28.89
N SER A 279 -2.29 24.23 29.74
CA SER A 279 -2.31 24.07 31.20
C SER A 279 -3.41 23.09 31.66
N LYS A 280 -3.04 22.21 32.59
CA LYS A 280 -3.88 21.51 33.60
C LYS A 280 -5.20 20.92 33.09
N GLY A 281 -5.15 19.66 32.64
CA GLY A 281 -6.34 18.82 32.49
C GLY A 281 -5.97 17.42 32.01
N ASN A 282 -5.81 16.49 32.96
CA ASN A 282 -5.67 15.04 32.81
C ASN A 282 -5.09 14.52 31.49
N GLU A 283 -3.76 14.39 31.46
CA GLU A 283 -3.01 13.58 30.51
C GLU A 283 -3.20 12.07 30.80
N HIS A 284 -4.45 11.61 30.86
CA HIS A 284 -4.73 10.19 30.88
C HIS A 284 -5.09 9.78 29.45
N PHE A 285 -4.42 8.73 28.96
CA PHE A 285 -4.88 8.02 27.78
C PHE A 285 -6.37 7.68 27.98
N PRO A 286 -7.21 7.68 26.93
CA PRO A 286 -8.65 7.45 27.07
C PRO A 286 -9.02 6.06 27.63
N TRP A 287 -8.02 5.19 27.85
CA TRP A 287 -8.13 3.86 28.46
C TRP A 287 -7.34 3.72 29.78
N ALA A 288 -6.71 4.78 30.28
CA ALA A 288 -6.03 4.73 31.58
C ALA A 288 -7.10 4.90 32.70
N PRO A 289 -7.19 3.95 33.65
CA PRO A 289 -8.17 4.00 34.74
C PRO A 289 -7.97 5.18 35.69
#